data_AF-A0A7C1Z4H0-F1
#
_entry.id   AF-A0A7C1Z4H0-F1
#
_cell.length_a   1.000
_cell.length_b   1.000
_cell.length_c   1.000
_cell.angle_alpha   90.00
_cell.angle_beta   90.00
_cell.angle_gamma   90.00
#
_symmetry.space_group_name_H-M   'P 1'
#
loop_
_entity.id
_entity.type
_entity.pdbx_description
1 polymer ?
#
loop_
_entity_poly.entity_id
_entity_poly.type
_entity_poly.pdbx_seq_one_letter_code
_entity_poly.pdbx_strand_id
1 'polypeptide(L)'
;MKKILMIMIVGALVSFFVSSSKAADLDVFKGLSGTLQIAGGTAHIKCEKAAIKRIMKAYPNINITIGGGGSGVGIKQVCEGLIDIGNTGRAPSPEEIKRCNLKVYKFAIDGISVIVNPKRKIENITTADLIDVFSGKMTNWKELGGPDAPINVYARDSESGTRKVFWKKGLKKAKITLKANFVKSN
;
A
#
# COMPACT_ATOMS: atom_id res chain seq x y z
N MET A 1 47.35 40.65 -6.00
CA MET A 1 46.58 39.89 -7.02
C MET A 1 46.82 38.38 -6.98
N LYS A 2 48.07 37.88 -6.93
CA LYS A 2 48.37 36.43 -6.92
C LYS A 2 47.76 35.63 -5.75
N LYS A 3 47.68 36.21 -4.54
CA LYS A 3 47.06 35.55 -3.36
C LYS A 3 45.53 35.42 -3.45
N ILE A 4 44.85 36.36 -4.10
CA ILE A 4 43.39 36.34 -4.27
C ILE A 4 43.00 35.31 -5.34
N LEU A 5 43.81 35.19 -6.40
CA LEU A 5 43.60 34.18 -7.46
C LEU A 5 43.78 32.74 -6.94
N MET A 6 44.73 32.51 -6.03
CA MET A 6 44.98 31.19 -5.45
C MET A 6 43.87 30.73 -4.50
N ILE A 7 43.24 31.64 -3.75
CA ILE A 7 42.11 31.34 -2.87
C ILE A 7 40.85 30.99 -3.68
N MET A 8 40.64 31.65 -4.84
CA MET A 8 39.52 31.31 -5.73
C MET A 8 39.69 29.93 -6.39
N ILE A 9 40.91 29.52 -6.73
CA ILE A 9 41.17 28.20 -7.33
C ILE A 9 40.98 27.08 -6.29
N VAL A 10 41.40 27.28 -5.04
CA VAL A 10 41.17 26.31 -3.97
C VAL A 10 39.68 26.22 -3.59
N GLY A 11 38.96 27.35 -3.57
CA GLY A 11 37.50 27.36 -3.35
C GLY A 11 36.70 26.67 -4.46
N ALA A 12 37.15 26.77 -5.71
CA ALA A 12 36.55 26.08 -6.86
C ALA A 12 36.86 24.57 -6.90
N LEU A 13 38.02 24.15 -6.39
CA LEU A 13 38.38 22.72 -6.28
C LEU A 13 37.66 22.00 -5.13
N VAL A 14 37.39 22.70 -4.02
CA VAL A 14 36.64 22.13 -2.89
C VAL A 14 35.14 22.00 -3.22
N SER A 15 34.60 22.84 -4.10
CA SER A 15 33.21 22.73 -4.57
C SER A 15 32.99 21.62 -5.61
N PHE A 16 34.04 21.05 -6.19
CA PHE A 16 33.96 19.89 -7.10
C PHE A 16 33.98 18.52 -6.39
N PHE A 17 34.30 18.50 -5.09
CA PHE A 17 34.30 17.29 -4.25
C PHE A 17 33.12 17.23 -3.27
N VAL A 18 32.01 17.90 -3.57
CA VAL A 18 30.73 17.51 -2.97
C VAL A 18 30.26 16.25 -3.72
N SER A 19 30.92 15.12 -3.42
CA SER A 19 30.36 13.80 -3.65
C SER A 19 28.99 13.82 -2.99
N SER A 20 27.96 13.93 -3.81
CA SER A 20 26.58 13.78 -3.38
C SER A 20 26.47 12.35 -2.84
N SER A 21 26.63 12.19 -1.53
CA SER A 21 26.48 10.93 -0.80
C SER A 21 25.01 10.52 -0.81
N LYS A 22 24.50 10.16 -1.98
CA LYS A 22 23.17 9.57 -2.18
C LYS A 22 23.21 8.03 -2.15
N ALA A 23 24.17 7.44 -1.44
CA ALA A 23 24.44 5.99 -1.50
C ALA A 23 24.14 5.21 -0.21
N ALA A 24 23.86 5.85 0.94
CA ALA A 24 23.75 5.12 2.21
C ALA A 24 22.56 4.13 2.29
N ASP A 25 21.41 4.45 1.69
CA ASP A 25 20.20 3.62 1.86
C ASP A 25 20.22 2.30 1.08
N LEU A 26 20.98 2.24 -0.03
CA LEU A 26 20.98 1.06 -0.91
C LEU A 26 22.18 0.15 -0.70
N ASP A 27 23.18 0.58 0.07
CA ASP A 27 24.39 -0.21 0.35
C ASP A 27 24.11 -1.56 1.01
N VAL A 28 22.94 -1.72 1.66
CA VAL A 28 22.47 -3.01 2.19
C VAL A 28 22.31 -4.09 1.11
N PHE A 29 22.22 -3.71 -0.16
CA PHE A 29 22.12 -4.63 -1.31
C PHE A 29 23.47 -4.89 -1.99
N LYS A 30 24.56 -4.27 -1.51
CA LYS A 30 25.89 -4.42 -2.11
C LYS A 30 26.37 -5.87 -2.05
N GLY A 31 26.82 -6.39 -3.18
CA GLY A 31 27.30 -7.77 -3.31
C GLY A 31 26.19 -8.83 -3.39
N LEU A 32 24.91 -8.45 -3.29
CA LEU A 32 23.80 -9.36 -3.49
C LEU A 32 23.53 -9.59 -4.99
N SER A 33 22.98 -10.76 -5.30
CA SER A 33 22.56 -11.15 -6.64
C SER A 33 21.45 -12.19 -6.58
N GLY A 34 20.81 -12.46 -7.72
CA GLY A 34 19.77 -13.49 -7.84
C GLY A 34 18.38 -12.93 -8.08
N THR A 35 17.37 -13.79 -7.96
CA THR A 35 15.96 -13.43 -8.17
C THR A 35 15.18 -13.47 -6.87
N LEU A 36 14.35 -12.44 -6.65
CA LEU A 36 13.39 -12.35 -5.54
C LEU A 36 11.97 -12.18 -6.12
N GLN A 37 11.06 -13.06 -5.74
CA GLN A 37 9.67 -13.07 -6.18
C GLN A 37 8.75 -12.60 -5.06
N ILE A 38 7.98 -11.56 -5.34
CA ILE A 38 7.02 -10.96 -4.42
C ILE A 38 5.62 -11.08 -5.03
N ALA A 39 4.61 -11.46 -4.26
CA ALA A 39 3.22 -11.35 -4.70
C ALA A 39 2.23 -11.15 -3.56
N GLY A 40 1.00 -10.73 -3.90
CA GLY A 40 -0.12 -10.67 -2.98
C GLY A 40 -0.83 -9.32 -2.95
N GLY A 41 -0.83 -8.66 -1.80
CA GLY A 41 -1.53 -7.40 -1.54
C GLY A 41 -1.25 -6.33 -2.59
N THR A 42 -2.31 -5.64 -3.03
CA THR A 42 -2.22 -4.68 -4.14
C THR A 42 -2.02 -3.23 -3.71
N ALA A 43 -2.26 -2.91 -2.43
CA ALA A 43 -2.18 -1.55 -1.90
C ALA A 43 -0.79 -0.92 -2.06
N HIS A 44 0.27 -1.71 -1.88
CA HIS A 44 1.65 -1.22 -1.84
C HIS A 44 2.41 -1.39 -3.17
N ILE A 45 1.81 -2.04 -4.19
CA ILE A 45 2.52 -2.37 -5.44
C ILE A 45 3.16 -1.13 -6.08
N LYS A 46 2.51 0.04 -6.01
CA LYS A 46 3.07 1.27 -6.60
C LYS A 46 4.35 1.72 -5.90
N CYS A 47 4.39 1.73 -4.56
CA CYS A 47 5.58 2.13 -3.83
C CYS A 47 6.67 1.05 -3.89
N GLU A 48 6.29 -0.23 -3.85
CA GLU A 48 7.22 -1.35 -4.00
C GLU A 48 7.87 -1.36 -5.38
N LYS A 49 7.11 -1.15 -6.47
CA LYS A 49 7.69 -1.00 -7.82
C LYS A 49 8.69 0.15 -7.91
N ALA A 50 8.41 1.27 -7.24
CA ALA A 50 9.34 2.40 -7.20
C ALA A 50 10.64 2.04 -6.45
N ALA A 51 10.55 1.31 -5.34
CA ALA A 51 11.71 0.81 -4.60
C ALA A 51 12.51 -0.21 -5.41
N ILE A 52 11.84 -1.23 -5.97
CA ILE A 52 12.41 -2.26 -6.85
C ILE A 52 13.19 -1.62 -7.99
N LYS A 53 12.60 -0.63 -8.68
CA LYS A 53 13.26 0.08 -9.78
C LYS A 53 14.57 0.76 -9.33
N ARG A 54 14.60 1.33 -8.12
CA ARG A 54 15.81 1.96 -7.58
C ARG A 54 16.88 0.92 -7.22
N ILE A 55 16.47 -0.18 -6.58
CA ILE A 55 17.37 -1.28 -6.19
C ILE A 55 18.01 -1.91 -7.44
N MET A 56 17.20 -2.33 -8.42
CA MET A 56 17.71 -2.99 -9.64
C MET A 56 18.53 -2.05 -10.52
N LYS A 57 18.27 -0.73 -10.47
CA LYS A 57 19.11 0.27 -11.15
C LYS A 57 20.50 0.38 -10.50
N ALA A 58 20.57 0.32 -9.17
CA ALA A 58 21.83 0.40 -8.43
C ALA A 58 22.62 -0.92 -8.45
N TYR A 59 21.92 -2.05 -8.44
CA TYR A 59 22.50 -3.41 -8.42
C TYR A 59 21.86 -4.29 -9.50
N PRO A 60 22.37 -4.25 -10.75
CA PRO A 60 21.78 -4.97 -11.90
C PRO A 60 21.78 -6.50 -11.79
N ASN A 61 22.60 -7.07 -10.90
CA ASN A 61 22.65 -8.52 -10.65
C ASN A 61 21.49 -9.02 -9.77
N ILE A 62 20.68 -8.09 -9.23
CA ILE A 62 19.48 -8.39 -8.47
C ILE A 62 18.27 -8.23 -9.40
N ASN A 63 17.44 -9.26 -9.45
CA ASN A 63 16.17 -9.23 -10.17
C ASN A 63 15.01 -9.37 -9.18
N ILE A 64 14.12 -8.39 -9.10
CA ILE A 64 12.97 -8.43 -8.19
C ILE A 64 11.69 -8.33 -9.02
N THR A 65 10.80 -9.30 -8.85
CA THR A 65 9.48 -9.31 -9.50
C THR A 65 8.39 -9.08 -8.47
N ILE A 66 7.31 -8.41 -8.87
CA ILE A 66 6.15 -8.20 -8.01
C ILE A 66 4.82 -8.42 -8.72
N GLY A 67 4.00 -9.33 -8.19
CA GLY A 67 2.65 -9.66 -8.64
C GLY A 67 1.54 -9.19 -7.70
N GLY A 68 0.36 -8.94 -8.27
CA GLY A 68 -0.87 -8.75 -7.49
C GLY A 68 -1.53 -10.08 -7.10
N GLY A 69 -2.78 -10.01 -6.62
CA GLY A 69 -3.56 -11.21 -6.24
C GLY A 69 -4.31 -11.08 -4.92
N GLY A 70 -3.95 -10.10 -4.08
CA GLY A 70 -4.54 -9.88 -2.76
C GLY A 70 -3.78 -10.62 -1.64
N SER A 71 -4.04 -10.21 -0.39
CA SER A 71 -3.32 -10.74 0.79
C SER A 71 -3.38 -12.26 0.95
N GLY A 72 -4.55 -12.86 0.69
CA GLY A 72 -4.73 -14.31 0.82
C GLY A 72 -3.87 -15.08 -0.18
N VAL A 73 -3.77 -14.57 -1.41
CA VAL A 73 -2.91 -15.16 -2.46
C VAL A 73 -1.44 -15.09 -2.05
N GLY A 74 -0.96 -13.93 -1.57
CA GLY A 74 0.44 -13.81 -1.13
C GLY A 74 0.79 -14.76 0.02
N ILE A 75 -0.08 -14.86 1.02
CA ILE A 75 0.10 -15.81 2.14
C ILE A 75 0.12 -17.26 1.63
N LYS A 76 -0.81 -17.61 0.75
CA LYS A 76 -0.91 -18.96 0.18
C LYS A 76 0.34 -19.32 -0.63
N GLN A 77 0.79 -18.44 -1.52
CA GLN A 77 1.94 -18.70 -2.38
C GLN A 77 3.26 -18.81 -1.62
N VAL A 78 3.45 -18.04 -0.53
CA VAL A 78 4.61 -18.26 0.37
C VAL A 78 4.51 -19.61 1.05
N CYS A 79 3.32 -19.97 1.55
CA CYS A 79 3.09 -21.26 2.21
C CYS A 79 3.41 -22.45 1.31
N GLU A 80 3.12 -22.31 0.01
CA GLU A 80 3.36 -23.32 -1.02
C GLU A 80 4.78 -23.26 -1.60
N GLY A 81 5.64 -22.33 -1.15
CA GLY A 81 7.01 -22.16 -1.63
C GLY A 81 7.13 -21.63 -3.05
N LEU A 82 6.08 -20.99 -3.57
CA LEU A 82 6.01 -20.48 -4.95
C LEU A 82 6.65 -19.09 -5.11
N ILE A 83 6.71 -18.31 -4.03
CA ILE A 83 7.29 -16.97 -3.97
C ILE A 83 8.09 -16.80 -2.68
N ASP A 84 9.01 -15.85 -2.68
CA ASP A 84 9.87 -15.56 -1.52
C ASP A 84 9.16 -14.67 -0.48
N ILE A 85 8.39 -13.68 -0.94
CA ILE A 85 7.72 -12.71 -0.07
C ILE A 85 6.25 -12.55 -0.44
N GLY A 86 5.38 -12.77 0.54
CA GLY A 86 3.94 -12.54 0.44
C GLY A 86 3.57 -11.17 0.99
N ASN A 87 3.32 -10.19 0.12
CA ASN A 87 2.83 -8.89 0.55
C ASN A 87 1.38 -9.00 1.05
N THR A 88 1.05 -8.34 2.16
CA THR A 88 -0.29 -8.38 2.73
C THR A 88 -0.74 -7.04 3.30
N GLY A 89 -1.95 -6.60 2.92
CA GLY A 89 -2.66 -5.47 3.54
C GLY A 89 -3.47 -5.84 4.79
N ARG A 90 -3.28 -7.03 5.35
CA ARG A 90 -3.82 -7.45 6.65
C ARG A 90 -2.79 -8.25 7.42
N ALA A 91 -2.91 -8.28 8.74
CA ALA A 91 -2.16 -9.24 9.53
C ALA A 91 -2.56 -10.69 9.12
N PRO A 92 -1.59 -11.60 8.90
CA PRO A 92 -1.86 -13.03 8.86
C PRO A 92 -2.50 -13.49 10.19
N SER A 93 -3.38 -14.48 10.13
CA SER A 93 -3.95 -15.08 11.34
C SER A 93 -2.88 -15.90 12.09
N PRO A 94 -3.03 -16.14 13.40
CA PRO A 94 -2.12 -17.02 14.14
C PRO A 94 -2.03 -18.43 13.53
N GLU A 95 -3.14 -18.92 12.97
CA GLU A 95 -3.19 -20.21 12.28
C GLU A 95 -2.40 -20.19 10.97
N GLU A 96 -2.53 -19.13 10.15
CA GLU A 96 -1.74 -18.95 8.93
C GLU A 96 -0.24 -18.88 9.25
N ILE A 97 0.15 -18.15 10.30
CA ILE A 97 1.53 -18.03 10.75
C ILE A 97 2.09 -19.38 11.16
N LYS A 98 1.36 -20.13 12.00
CA LYS A 98 1.80 -21.44 12.49
C LYS A 98 1.86 -22.47 11.36
N ARG A 99 0.81 -22.54 10.53
CA ARG A 99 0.70 -23.53 9.45
C ARG A 99 1.80 -23.38 8.40
N CYS A 100 2.15 -22.15 8.07
CA CYS A 100 3.10 -21.83 7.01
C CYS A 100 4.47 -21.37 7.53
N ASN A 101 4.70 -21.46 8.85
CA ASN A 101 5.92 -20.98 9.53
C ASN A 101 6.36 -19.57 9.09
N LEU A 102 5.40 -18.64 9.02
CA LEU A 102 5.64 -17.32 8.43
C LEU A 102 6.44 -16.42 9.36
N LYS A 103 7.48 -15.79 8.81
CA LYS A 103 8.13 -14.64 9.43
C LYS A 103 7.46 -13.36 8.95
N VAL A 104 6.89 -12.60 9.88
CA VAL A 104 6.08 -11.41 9.56
C VAL A 104 6.89 -10.13 9.81
N TYR A 105 7.02 -9.30 8.77
CA TYR A 105 7.68 -8.00 8.84
C TYR A 105 6.69 -6.88 8.56
N LYS A 106 6.62 -5.89 9.46
CA LYS A 106 5.87 -4.65 9.21
C LYS A 106 6.80 -3.66 8.51
N PHE A 107 6.43 -3.24 7.30
CA PHE A 107 7.25 -2.31 6.51
C PHE A 107 6.54 -0.97 6.21
N ALA A 108 5.21 -0.90 6.42
CA ALA A 108 4.42 0.29 6.16
C ALA A 108 3.19 0.35 7.07
N ILE A 109 2.64 1.56 7.21
CA ILE A 109 1.31 1.83 7.75
C ILE A 109 0.53 2.54 6.66
N ASP A 110 -0.63 2.01 6.27
CA ASP A 110 -1.52 2.60 5.28
C ASP A 110 -2.82 3.13 5.93
N GLY A 111 -3.31 4.24 5.37
CA GLY A 111 -4.61 4.81 5.74
C GLY A 111 -5.70 4.30 4.80
N ILE A 112 -6.85 3.95 5.36
CA ILE A 112 -8.06 3.65 4.59
C ILE A 112 -9.04 4.80 4.80
N SER A 113 -9.49 5.39 3.69
CA SER A 113 -10.52 6.43 3.69
C SER A 113 -11.70 6.03 2.81
N VAL A 114 -12.84 6.66 3.08
CA VAL A 114 -14.05 6.54 2.26
C VAL A 114 -14.06 7.70 1.28
N ILE A 115 -14.35 7.39 0.02
CA ILE A 115 -14.48 8.39 -1.03
C ILE A 115 -15.95 8.50 -1.43
N VAL A 116 -16.39 9.73 -1.65
CA VAL A 116 -17.72 10.04 -2.18
C VAL A 116 -17.57 10.71 -3.54
N ASN A 117 -18.59 10.63 -4.38
CA ASN A 117 -18.59 11.36 -5.65
C ASN A 117 -18.55 12.87 -5.34
N PRO A 118 -17.59 13.65 -5.89
CA PRO A 118 -17.43 15.06 -5.56
C PRO A 118 -18.68 15.91 -5.86
N LYS A 119 -19.53 15.47 -6.81
CA LYS A 119 -20.80 16.15 -7.12
C LYS A 119 -21.83 16.10 -5.97
N ARG A 120 -21.59 15.29 -4.94
CA ARG A 120 -22.49 15.19 -3.77
C ARG A 120 -22.26 16.29 -2.73
N LYS A 121 -21.11 16.99 -2.78
CA LYS A 121 -20.77 18.11 -1.88
C LYS A 121 -20.90 17.76 -0.38
N ILE A 122 -20.60 16.51 -0.03
CA ILE A 122 -20.54 16.08 1.37
C ILE A 122 -19.11 16.26 1.87
N GLU A 123 -18.93 17.07 2.90
CA GLU A 123 -17.61 17.39 3.46
C GLU A 123 -17.22 16.46 4.62
N ASN A 124 -18.20 15.92 5.34
CA ASN A 124 -17.95 15.04 6.47
C ASN A 124 -19.05 13.98 6.59
N ILE A 125 -18.66 12.77 7.00
CA ILE A 125 -19.56 11.66 7.28
C ILE A 125 -19.07 11.04 8.59
N THR A 126 -19.93 10.96 9.60
CA THR A 126 -19.56 10.32 10.85
C THR A 126 -19.46 8.81 10.68
N THR A 127 -18.73 8.13 11.57
CA THR A 127 -18.66 6.67 11.55
C THR A 127 -20.03 6.01 11.70
N ALA A 128 -20.96 6.63 12.44
CA ALA A 128 -22.31 6.11 12.61
C ALA A 128 -23.10 6.18 11.31
N ASP A 129 -23.06 7.34 10.64
CA ASP A 129 -23.72 7.54 9.34
C ASP A 129 -23.14 6.61 8.28
N LEU A 130 -21.81 6.43 8.28
CA LEU A 130 -21.14 5.51 7.38
C LEU A 130 -21.64 4.07 7.57
N ILE A 131 -21.86 3.63 8.80
CA ILE A 131 -22.43 2.31 9.11
C ILE A 131 -23.87 2.22 8.60
N ASP A 132 -24.68 3.26 8.78
CA ASP A 132 -26.06 3.30 8.31
C ASP A 132 -26.13 3.26 6.78
N VAL A 133 -25.21 3.94 6.08
CA VAL A 133 -25.05 3.88 4.62
C VAL A 133 -24.64 2.47 4.17
N PHE A 134 -23.57 1.91 4.74
CA PHE A 134 -23.07 0.61 4.31
C PHE A 134 -24.01 -0.55 4.66
N SER A 135 -24.81 -0.43 5.73
CA SER A 135 -25.83 -1.41 6.08
C SER A 135 -27.09 -1.32 5.22
N GLY A 136 -27.29 -0.19 4.53
CA GLY A 136 -28.46 0.10 3.71
C GLY A 136 -29.65 0.64 4.50
N LYS A 137 -29.44 1.06 5.76
CA LYS A 137 -30.45 1.79 6.55
C LYS A 137 -30.64 3.21 6.03
N MET A 138 -29.54 3.87 5.68
CA MET A 138 -29.53 5.17 5.02
C MET A 138 -29.30 4.95 3.52
N THR A 139 -30.18 5.50 2.69
CA THR A 139 -30.20 5.18 1.24
C THR A 139 -30.25 6.42 0.35
N ASN A 140 -30.35 7.62 0.92
CA ASN A 140 -30.42 8.86 0.18
C ASN A 140 -29.44 9.91 0.72
N TRP A 141 -28.78 10.64 -0.19
CA TRP A 141 -27.81 11.67 0.15
C TRP A 141 -28.40 12.84 0.95
N LYS A 142 -29.71 13.10 0.85
CA LYS A 142 -30.37 14.12 1.67
C LYS A 142 -30.31 13.85 3.16
N GLU A 143 -30.21 12.58 3.56
CA GLU A 143 -30.05 12.17 4.96
C GLU A 143 -28.69 12.60 5.53
N LEU A 144 -27.74 12.96 4.66
CA LEU A 144 -26.41 13.48 5.00
C LEU A 144 -26.28 14.98 4.70
N GLY A 145 -27.38 15.69 4.41
CA GLY A 145 -27.36 17.09 4.00
C GLY A 145 -26.95 17.33 2.54
N GLY A 146 -26.93 16.27 1.72
CA GLY A 146 -26.68 16.34 0.29
C GLY A 146 -27.94 16.54 -0.56
N PRO A 147 -27.85 16.40 -1.89
CA PRO A 147 -29.00 16.47 -2.79
C PRO A 147 -29.95 15.28 -2.58
N ASP A 148 -31.23 15.44 -2.95
CA ASP A 148 -32.18 14.32 -2.98
C ASP A 148 -31.83 13.35 -4.11
N ALA A 149 -31.01 12.35 -3.77
CA ALA A 149 -30.46 11.39 -4.72
C ALA A 149 -30.15 10.06 -4.00
N PRO A 150 -30.32 8.91 -4.67
CA PRO A 150 -30.00 7.62 -4.08
C PRO A 150 -28.49 7.45 -3.83
N ILE A 151 -28.15 6.72 -2.77
CA ILE A 151 -26.80 6.30 -2.44
C ILE A 151 -26.53 4.94 -3.09
N ASN A 152 -25.52 4.90 -3.95
CA ASN A 152 -24.98 3.66 -4.51
C ASN A 152 -23.73 3.27 -3.73
N VAL A 153 -23.81 2.21 -2.94
CA VAL A 153 -22.68 1.69 -2.17
C VAL A 153 -21.79 0.86 -3.08
N TYR A 154 -20.48 1.09 -3.01
CA TYR A 154 -19.45 0.26 -3.64
C TYR A 154 -18.62 -0.39 -2.53
N ALA A 155 -18.45 -1.70 -2.62
CA ALA A 155 -17.66 -2.47 -1.66
C ALA A 155 -16.74 -3.43 -2.41
N ARG A 156 -15.62 -3.82 -1.80
CA ARG A 156 -14.79 -4.90 -2.33
C ARG A 156 -15.37 -6.25 -1.95
N ASP A 157 -14.99 -7.34 -2.61
CA ASP A 157 -15.34 -8.70 -2.21
C ASP A 157 -14.73 -9.13 -0.85
N SER A 158 -15.12 -10.30 -0.35
CA SER A 158 -14.67 -10.85 0.94
C SER A 158 -13.17 -11.16 0.99
N GLU A 159 -12.52 -11.34 -0.15
CA GLU A 159 -11.09 -11.70 -0.23
C GLU A 159 -10.17 -10.49 -0.08
N SER A 160 -10.71 -9.29 -0.22
CA SER A 160 -9.98 -8.03 -0.03
C SER A 160 -9.45 -7.86 1.40
N GLY A 161 -8.12 -7.73 1.53
CA GLY A 161 -7.47 -7.34 2.79
C GLY A 161 -7.94 -5.97 3.29
N THR A 162 -8.00 -4.97 2.40
CA THR A 162 -8.51 -3.62 2.69
C THR A 162 -9.96 -3.67 3.20
N ARG A 163 -10.84 -4.48 2.58
CA ARG A 163 -12.21 -4.69 3.10
C ARG A 163 -12.19 -5.25 4.50
N LYS A 164 -11.39 -6.29 4.78
CA LYS A 164 -11.35 -6.92 6.11
C LYS A 164 -10.96 -5.90 7.19
N VAL A 165 -9.98 -5.03 6.90
CA VAL A 165 -9.58 -3.96 7.84
C VAL A 165 -10.68 -2.91 7.98
N PHE A 166 -11.25 -2.41 6.87
CA PHE A 166 -12.33 -1.42 6.90
C PHE A 166 -13.59 -1.94 7.60
N TRP A 167 -14.00 -3.18 7.32
CA TRP A 167 -15.13 -3.82 7.97
C TRP A 167 -14.94 -3.93 9.49
N LYS A 168 -13.74 -4.34 9.93
CA LYS A 168 -13.45 -4.47 11.36
C LYS A 168 -13.35 -3.11 12.07
N LYS A 169 -12.59 -2.16 11.49
CA LYS A 169 -12.24 -0.90 12.15
C LYS A 169 -13.19 0.25 11.81
N GLY A 170 -13.50 0.42 10.52
CA GLY A 170 -14.37 1.50 10.03
C GLY A 170 -15.85 1.20 10.26
N LEU A 171 -16.31 0.00 9.92
CA LEU A 171 -17.73 -0.39 10.06
C LEU A 171 -18.06 -1.10 11.38
N LYS A 172 -17.07 -1.29 12.27
CA LYS A 172 -17.26 -2.00 13.56
C LYS A 172 -17.97 -3.36 13.41
N LYS A 173 -17.64 -4.09 12.34
CA LYS A 173 -18.24 -5.37 11.93
C LYS A 173 -19.73 -5.32 11.56
N ALA A 174 -20.30 -4.13 11.32
CA ALA A 174 -21.66 -4.01 10.84
C ALA A 174 -21.87 -4.74 9.50
N LYS A 175 -23.11 -5.12 9.21
CA LYS A 175 -23.50 -5.75 7.96
C LYS A 175 -23.22 -4.78 6.80
N ILE A 176 -22.70 -5.31 5.70
CA ILE A 176 -22.66 -4.61 4.41
C ILE A 176 -23.88 -5.07 3.61
N THR A 177 -24.65 -4.13 3.05
CA THR A 177 -25.85 -4.41 2.26
C THR A 177 -25.52 -5.30 1.06
N LEU A 178 -26.41 -6.26 0.77
CA LEU A 178 -26.29 -7.12 -0.40
C LEU A 178 -26.55 -6.37 -1.72
N LYS A 179 -27.16 -5.17 -1.65
CA LYS A 179 -27.35 -4.28 -2.79
C LYS A 179 -26.10 -3.50 -3.18
N ALA A 180 -25.00 -3.65 -2.42
CA ALA A 180 -23.75 -2.97 -2.74
C ALA A 180 -23.18 -3.51 -4.07
N ASN A 181 -22.59 -2.61 -4.85
CA ASN A 181 -21.83 -2.96 -6.04
C ASN A 181 -20.50 -3.58 -5.59
N PHE A 182 -20.43 -4.92 -5.58
CA PHE A 182 -19.22 -5.63 -5.18
C PHE A 182 -18.20 -5.67 -6.31
N VAL A 183 -17.05 -5.06 -6.07
CA VAL A 183 -15.91 -5.07 -6.98
C VAL A 183 -14.95 -6.19 -6.58
N LYS A 184 -14.68 -7.11 -7.52
CA LYS A 184 -13.77 -8.23 -7.30
C LYS A 184 -12.36 -7.76 -6.96
N SER A 185 -11.71 -8.53 -6.11
CA SER A 185 -10.29 -8.42 -5.80
C SER A 185 -9.51 -9.13 -6.89
N ASN A 186 -9.21 -8.36 -7.93
CA ASN A 186 -8.48 -8.76 -9.14
C ASN A 186 -9.32 -9.62 -10.09
#